data_AF-A0A1P8XGJ4-F1
#
_entry.id   AF-A0A1P8XGJ4-F1
#
_cell.length_a   1.000
_cell.length_b   1.000
_cell.length_c   1.000
_cell.angle_alpha   90.00
_cell.angle_beta   90.00
_cell.angle_gamma   90.00
#
_symmetry.space_group_name_H-M   'P 1'
#
loop_
_entity.id
_entity.type
_entity.pdbx_description
1 polymer ?
#
loop_
_entity_poly.entity_id
_entity_poly.type
_entity_poly.pdbx_seq_one_letter_code
_entity_poly.pdbx_strand_id
1 'polypeptide(L)'
;MPSTSDCTGEACNGGDCGFFFGNGGTGANGGTGGDAGLIGNGGTGGAGAVAQDNLPATAGGAGGAGGLFWGNGGTGGAGAAAVYVDEERVSEATAGGAGGKAGWALGNGGTGDAGGLFGGRGGAGGEGGAATSDDGDAKGGIGGVGGNGGGIFGQGGKGGNGGAADATGGDVTGGTGGQGGSGGFAGRGGDGGDGGDADSESGDKTGGAGGAGGSGGLGAGSGSEGSQGSVSDDSD
;
A
#
# COMPACT_ATOMS: atom_id res chain seq x y z
N MET A 1 20.60 22.46 3.87
CA MET A 1 19.53 21.67 4.51
C MET A 1 19.81 20.23 4.15
N PRO A 2 19.65 19.25 5.06
CA PRO A 2 19.71 17.85 4.66
C PRO A 2 18.66 17.61 3.56
N SER A 3 19.02 16.84 2.55
CA SER A 3 18.07 16.43 1.52
C SER A 3 17.04 15.48 2.11
N THR A 4 15.86 15.41 1.47
CA THR A 4 14.77 14.48 1.86
C THR A 4 15.16 13.00 1.72
N SER A 5 16.36 12.71 1.19
CA SER A 5 16.98 11.38 1.17
C SER A 5 17.35 10.85 2.56
N ASP A 6 17.72 11.73 3.51
CA ASP A 6 18.47 11.32 4.71
C ASP A 6 17.57 11.21 5.96
N CYS A 7 16.25 11.40 5.84
CA CYS A 7 15.35 11.24 6.97
C CYS A 7 15.19 9.76 7.33
N THR A 8 14.97 9.47 8.62
CA THR A 8 14.60 8.15 9.13
C THR A 8 13.59 8.27 10.28
N GLY A 9 12.77 7.24 10.46
CA GLY A 9 11.76 7.19 11.52
C GLY A 9 10.79 8.38 11.46
N GLU A 10 10.42 8.92 12.62
CA GLU A 10 9.47 10.02 12.73
C GLU A 10 9.86 11.30 11.98
N ALA A 11 11.17 11.51 11.71
CA ALA A 11 11.63 12.66 10.94
C ALA A 11 11.22 12.61 9.45
N CYS A 12 10.76 11.45 8.98
CA CYS A 12 10.16 11.28 7.66
C CYS A 12 8.64 11.40 7.64
N ASN A 13 7.98 11.54 8.79
CA ASN A 13 6.53 11.67 8.82
C ASN A 13 6.14 13.04 8.27
N GLY A 14 5.11 13.07 7.43
CA GLY A 14 4.49 14.29 6.96
C GLY A 14 3.90 15.06 8.13
N GLY A 15 4.09 16.38 8.15
CA GLY A 15 3.62 17.20 9.27
C GLY A 15 2.09 17.30 9.32
N ASP A 16 1.53 17.14 10.53
CA ASP A 16 0.12 17.40 10.79
C ASP A 16 -0.20 18.89 10.60
N CYS A 17 -1.41 19.19 10.13
CA CYS A 17 -1.83 20.58 9.96
C CYS A 17 -2.48 21.17 11.22
N GLY A 18 -2.74 22.49 11.19
CA GLY A 18 -3.38 23.19 12.30
C GLY A 18 -4.82 22.73 12.56
N PHE A 19 -5.26 22.84 13.83
CA PHE A 19 -6.53 22.32 14.34
C PHE A 19 -7.77 22.67 13.50
N PHE A 20 -7.86 23.85 12.89
CA PHE A 20 -9.07 24.28 12.18
C PHE A 20 -9.09 23.90 10.69
N PHE A 21 -7.97 24.08 9.99
CA PHE A 21 -7.89 23.92 8.54
C PHE A 21 -6.48 23.49 8.11
N GLY A 22 -6.42 22.62 7.10
CA GLY A 22 -5.20 22.30 6.38
C GLY A 22 -5.18 20.85 5.90
N ASN A 23 -4.29 20.56 4.96
CA ASN A 23 -3.98 19.18 4.59
C ASN A 23 -2.74 18.71 5.34
N GLY A 24 -2.70 17.45 5.72
CA GLY A 24 -1.49 16.84 6.27
C GLY A 24 -0.39 16.69 5.21
N GLY A 25 0.87 16.74 5.65
CA GLY A 25 2.03 16.62 4.77
C GLY A 25 2.24 15.20 4.23
N THR A 26 2.89 15.08 3.08
CA THR A 26 3.37 13.78 2.57
C THR A 26 4.57 13.30 3.37
N GLY A 27 4.60 12.01 3.74
CA GLY A 27 5.78 11.36 4.31
C GLY A 27 6.82 10.99 3.25
N ALA A 28 8.03 10.63 3.68
CA ALA A 28 9.14 10.18 2.83
C ALA A 28 9.72 8.84 3.34
N ASN A 29 10.48 8.09 2.55
CA ASN A 29 11.25 6.91 3.00
C ASN A 29 10.50 5.93 3.95
N GLY A 30 9.22 5.63 3.69
CA GLY A 30 8.38 4.79 4.54
C GLY A 30 7.76 5.47 5.78
N GLY A 31 7.97 6.77 5.96
CA GLY A 31 7.31 7.61 6.97
C GLY A 31 5.83 7.85 6.65
N THR A 32 5.03 8.04 7.69
CA THR A 32 3.58 8.21 7.55
C THR A 32 3.23 9.58 6.96
N GLY A 33 2.14 9.70 6.22
CA GLY A 33 1.53 10.99 5.91
C GLY A 33 0.95 11.62 7.18
N GLY A 34 0.94 12.94 7.24
CA GLY A 34 0.39 13.71 8.37
C GLY A 34 -1.13 13.80 8.35
N ASP A 35 -1.70 14.12 9.49
CA ASP A 35 -3.13 14.27 9.68
C ASP A 35 -3.64 15.69 9.30
N ALA A 36 -4.88 15.74 8.84
CA ALA A 36 -5.64 16.98 8.71
C ALA A 36 -6.40 17.34 10.00
N GLY A 37 -6.68 18.63 10.18
CA GLY A 37 -7.39 19.17 11.35
C GLY A 37 -8.90 18.96 11.29
N LEU A 38 -9.70 19.99 11.58
CA LEU A 38 -11.16 19.91 11.45
C LEU A 38 -11.63 19.75 10.00
N ILE A 39 -10.93 20.39 9.06
CA ILE A 39 -11.24 20.37 7.62
C ILE A 39 -9.95 20.28 6.79
N GLY A 40 -9.86 19.25 5.94
CA GLY A 40 -8.81 19.05 4.96
C GLY A 40 -8.47 17.57 4.72
N ASN A 41 -7.48 17.29 3.89
CA ASN A 41 -7.12 15.92 3.51
C ASN A 41 -5.84 15.46 4.22
N GLY A 42 -5.80 14.21 4.65
CA GLY A 42 -4.59 13.57 5.15
C GLY A 42 -3.52 13.44 4.07
N GLY A 43 -2.26 13.48 4.49
CA GLY A 43 -1.13 13.38 3.59
C GLY A 43 -0.85 11.96 3.13
N THR A 44 -0.18 11.81 1.98
CA THR A 44 0.23 10.49 1.48
C THR A 44 1.41 9.95 2.29
N GLY A 45 1.44 8.65 2.59
CA GLY A 45 2.62 7.98 3.12
C GLY A 45 3.77 7.98 2.12
N GLY A 46 5.00 8.03 2.61
CA GLY A 46 6.19 7.99 1.77
C GLY A 46 6.39 6.60 1.17
N ALA A 47 6.86 6.53 -0.08
CA ALA A 47 7.35 5.27 -0.63
C ALA A 47 8.48 4.70 0.26
N GLY A 48 8.55 3.39 0.38
CA GLY A 48 9.61 2.70 1.11
C GLY A 48 10.98 3.04 0.53
N ALA A 49 11.98 3.15 1.40
CA ALA A 49 13.37 3.31 1.01
C ALA A 49 14.08 1.96 0.97
N VAL A 50 14.97 1.79 0.01
CA VAL A 50 15.94 0.68 0.00
C VAL A 50 16.96 0.85 1.13
N ALA A 51 17.59 -0.24 1.57
CA ALA A 51 18.67 -0.14 2.55
C ALA A 51 19.85 0.68 1.98
N GLN A 52 20.39 1.63 2.77
CA GLN A 52 21.53 2.48 2.38
C GLN A 52 22.47 2.72 3.56
N ASP A 53 23.78 2.49 3.34
CA ASP A 53 24.94 2.69 4.23
C ASP A 53 24.88 2.11 5.66
N ASN A 54 23.85 2.42 6.45
CA ASN A 54 23.54 1.82 7.76
C ASN A 54 22.02 1.80 8.08
N LEU A 55 21.16 2.11 7.11
CA LEU A 55 19.72 2.23 7.29
C LEU A 55 19.02 0.97 6.77
N PRO A 56 18.09 0.37 7.53
CA PRO A 56 17.31 -0.76 7.05
C PRO A 56 16.34 -0.30 5.97
N ALA A 57 16.00 -1.19 5.04
CA ALA A 57 14.92 -0.95 4.09
C ALA A 57 13.59 -0.72 4.83
N THR A 58 12.78 0.21 4.34
CA THR A 58 11.49 0.56 4.94
C THR A 58 10.34 0.12 4.05
N ALA A 59 9.23 -0.30 4.66
CA ALA A 59 7.95 -0.49 3.98
C ALA A 59 7.41 0.84 3.45
N GLY A 60 6.44 0.79 2.55
CA GLY A 60 5.62 1.95 2.22
C GLY A 60 4.96 2.52 3.47
N GLY A 61 5.07 3.82 3.66
CA GLY A 61 4.58 4.50 4.84
C GLY A 61 3.07 4.60 4.87
N ALA A 62 2.51 4.74 6.07
CA ALA A 62 1.06 4.83 6.20
C ALA A 62 0.53 6.17 5.65
N GLY A 63 -0.68 6.22 5.13
CA GLY A 63 -1.34 7.50 4.83
C GLY A 63 -1.84 8.18 6.10
N GLY A 64 -1.97 9.50 6.08
CA GLY A 64 -2.52 10.30 7.19
C GLY A 64 -4.03 10.47 7.13
N ALA A 65 -4.62 10.92 8.25
CA ALA A 65 -6.06 11.05 8.42
C ALA A 65 -6.66 12.32 7.77
N GLY A 66 -7.86 12.18 7.18
CA GLY A 66 -8.69 13.27 6.71
C GLY A 66 -9.38 14.02 7.86
N GLY A 67 -9.75 15.28 7.59
CA GLY A 67 -10.13 16.22 8.63
C GLY A 67 -11.50 15.91 9.26
N LEU A 68 -11.60 16.05 10.59
CA LEU A 68 -12.68 15.51 11.43
C LEU A 68 -14.10 15.75 10.90
N PHE A 69 -14.42 16.93 10.38
CA PHE A 69 -15.74 17.21 9.82
C PHE A 69 -15.78 17.09 8.30
N TRP A 70 -14.68 17.36 7.61
CA TRP A 70 -14.63 17.29 6.16
C TRP A 70 -13.24 16.95 5.63
N GLY A 71 -13.16 15.95 4.77
CA GLY A 71 -11.99 15.67 3.95
C GLY A 71 -11.48 14.24 4.03
N ASN A 72 -10.61 13.91 3.08
CA ASN A 72 -10.25 12.53 2.77
C ASN A 72 -8.94 12.13 3.45
N GLY A 73 -8.76 10.87 3.82
CA GLY A 73 -7.43 10.38 4.20
C GLY A 73 -6.48 10.33 3.02
N GLY A 74 -5.17 10.23 3.30
CA GLY A 74 -4.13 10.11 2.30
C GLY A 74 -3.82 8.67 1.88
N THR A 75 -3.17 8.50 0.73
CA THR A 75 -2.75 7.18 0.26
C THR A 75 -1.58 6.63 1.08
N GLY A 76 -1.37 5.32 1.09
CA GLY A 76 -0.14 4.72 1.61
C GLY A 76 0.94 4.76 0.53
N GLY A 77 2.20 4.69 0.94
CA GLY A 77 3.33 4.61 0.01
C GLY A 77 3.43 3.24 -0.66
N ALA A 78 4.09 3.16 -1.81
CA ALA A 78 4.55 1.88 -2.37
C ALA A 78 5.68 1.30 -1.52
N GLY A 79 5.89 -0.02 -1.58
CA GLY A 79 7.06 -0.68 -1.01
C GLY A 79 8.36 -0.31 -1.75
N ALA A 80 9.48 -0.48 -1.06
CA ALA A 80 10.82 -0.40 -1.65
C ALA A 80 11.08 -1.66 -2.49
N ALA A 81 11.79 -1.49 -3.61
CA ALA A 81 12.29 -2.63 -4.38
C ALA A 81 13.39 -3.39 -3.62
N ALA A 82 13.61 -4.65 -3.98
CA ALA A 82 14.81 -5.38 -3.54
C ALA A 82 16.08 -4.74 -4.14
N VAL A 83 17.22 -4.94 -3.50
CA VAL A 83 18.53 -4.50 -3.99
C VAL A 83 19.54 -5.62 -3.88
N TYR A 84 20.31 -5.79 -4.95
CA TYR A 84 21.38 -6.76 -5.09
C TYR A 84 22.68 -6.02 -5.41
N VAL A 85 23.79 -6.49 -4.88
CA VAL A 85 25.14 -5.96 -5.12
C VAL A 85 26.04 -7.16 -5.32
N ASP A 86 26.75 -7.21 -6.45
CA ASP A 86 27.60 -8.34 -6.83
C ASP A 86 26.88 -9.70 -6.67
N GLU A 87 25.70 -9.81 -7.30
CA GLU A 87 24.74 -10.93 -7.23
C GLU A 87 24.15 -11.25 -5.83
N GLU A 88 24.70 -10.73 -4.73
CA GLU A 88 24.20 -10.97 -3.37
C GLU A 88 23.04 -10.02 -2.99
N ARG A 89 21.95 -10.57 -2.42
CA ARG A 89 20.79 -9.78 -1.97
C ARG A 89 21.10 -9.00 -0.70
N VAL A 90 21.29 -7.68 -0.82
CA VAL A 90 21.54 -6.78 0.31
C VAL A 90 20.26 -6.14 0.88
N SER A 91 19.15 -6.17 0.14
CA SER A 91 17.83 -5.70 0.59
C SER A 91 16.71 -6.53 0.00
N GLU A 92 15.73 -6.93 0.82
CA GLU A 92 14.47 -7.50 0.34
C GLU A 92 13.52 -6.40 -0.15
N ALA A 93 12.59 -6.77 -1.04
CA ALA A 93 11.49 -5.89 -1.41
C ALA A 93 10.51 -5.78 -0.24
N THR A 94 10.04 -4.57 0.04
CA THR A 94 9.19 -4.31 1.20
C THR A 94 7.71 -4.18 0.82
N ALA A 95 6.84 -4.31 1.82
CA ALA A 95 5.39 -4.20 1.60
C ALA A 95 4.95 -2.76 1.31
N GLY A 96 3.85 -2.63 0.57
CA GLY A 96 3.14 -1.36 0.42
C GLY A 96 2.45 -0.91 1.71
N GLY A 97 2.35 0.40 1.90
CA GLY A 97 1.71 1.01 3.06
C GLY A 97 0.19 0.92 3.02
N ALA A 98 -0.42 0.77 4.20
CA ALA A 98 -1.83 1.07 4.41
C ALA A 98 -2.01 2.61 4.43
N GLY A 99 -3.00 3.16 3.74
CA GLY A 99 -3.32 4.59 3.86
C GLY A 99 -4.13 4.96 5.09
N GLY A 100 -4.48 6.24 5.18
CA GLY A 100 -4.99 6.83 6.42
C GLY A 100 -6.51 7.04 6.50
N LYS A 101 -6.98 7.30 7.73
CA LYS A 101 -8.39 7.44 8.12
C LYS A 101 -9.11 8.55 7.33
N ALA A 102 -10.43 8.48 7.18
CA ALA A 102 -11.23 9.64 6.79
C ALA A 102 -11.57 10.55 7.97
N GLY A 103 -12.06 11.75 7.63
CA GLY A 103 -12.81 12.58 8.55
C GLY A 103 -14.08 11.90 9.08
N TRP A 104 -14.42 12.13 10.36
CA TRP A 104 -15.55 11.52 11.05
C TRP A 104 -16.93 11.82 10.44
N ALA A 105 -17.18 13.01 9.87
CA ALA A 105 -18.52 13.31 9.33
C ALA A 105 -18.68 12.95 7.84
N LEU A 106 -17.92 13.60 6.94
CA LEU A 106 -18.01 13.40 5.49
C LEU A 106 -16.61 13.41 4.87
N GLY A 107 -16.14 12.26 4.40
CA GLY A 107 -14.80 12.14 3.82
C GLY A 107 -14.50 10.73 3.35
N ASN A 108 -13.82 10.58 2.22
CA ASN A 108 -13.29 9.30 1.78
C ASN A 108 -12.13 8.87 2.68
N GLY A 109 -12.04 7.59 3.03
CA GLY A 109 -10.81 7.07 3.62
C GLY A 109 -9.67 7.26 2.63
N GLY A 110 -8.51 7.57 3.17
CA GLY A 110 -7.25 7.27 2.52
C GLY A 110 -7.04 5.76 2.48
N THR A 111 -5.96 5.37 1.82
CA THR A 111 -5.68 3.99 1.36
C THR A 111 -6.24 2.88 2.28
N GLY A 112 -5.72 2.62 3.48
CA GLY A 112 -6.04 1.40 4.24
C GLY A 112 -7.16 1.52 5.26
N ASP A 113 -7.96 2.59 5.24
CA ASP A 113 -8.79 2.94 6.40
C ASP A 113 -10.23 3.43 6.15
N ALA A 114 -11.01 3.44 7.25
CA ALA A 114 -12.42 3.79 7.33
C ALA A 114 -12.78 5.19 6.78
N GLY A 115 -13.79 5.25 5.91
CA GLY A 115 -14.52 6.46 5.53
C GLY A 115 -15.27 7.13 6.71
N GLY A 116 -15.84 8.32 6.47
CA GLY A 116 -16.61 9.04 7.50
C GLY A 116 -17.93 8.36 7.91
N LEU A 117 -18.41 8.64 9.12
CA LEU A 117 -19.60 8.03 9.74
C LEU A 117 -20.83 8.03 8.80
N PHE A 118 -21.06 9.15 8.10
CA PHE A 118 -22.20 9.27 7.19
C PHE A 118 -21.90 8.82 5.75
N GLY A 119 -20.63 8.67 5.38
CA GLY A 119 -20.21 8.23 4.05
C GLY A 119 -18.73 8.53 3.77
N GLY A 120 -18.17 7.75 2.84
CA GLY A 120 -16.76 7.85 2.45
C GLY A 120 -16.22 6.56 1.86
N ARG A 121 -15.54 6.61 0.71
CA ARG A 121 -14.83 5.46 0.16
C ARG A 121 -13.49 5.26 0.87
N GLY A 122 -13.21 4.13 1.49
CA GLY A 122 -11.85 3.77 1.92
C GLY A 122 -10.90 3.72 0.71
N GLY A 123 -9.63 4.07 0.87
CA GLY A 123 -8.74 4.24 -0.30
C GLY A 123 -8.17 2.93 -0.85
N ALA A 124 -7.17 3.01 -1.74
CA ALA A 124 -6.49 1.82 -2.28
C ALA A 124 -5.62 1.08 -1.23
N GLY A 125 -4.79 0.11 -1.61
CA GLY A 125 -3.60 -0.28 -0.84
C GLY A 125 -2.35 0.30 -1.52
N GLY A 126 -1.25 0.49 -0.79
CA GLY A 126 0.04 0.75 -1.44
C GLY A 126 0.50 -0.49 -2.21
N GLU A 127 1.17 -0.33 -3.34
CA GLU A 127 1.72 -1.48 -4.09
C GLU A 127 2.93 -2.07 -3.37
N GLY A 128 3.12 -3.38 -3.46
CA GLY A 128 4.34 -4.04 -2.99
C GLY A 128 5.54 -3.72 -3.88
N GLY A 129 6.74 -3.63 -3.31
CA GLY A 129 7.95 -3.37 -4.09
C GLY A 129 8.32 -4.54 -5.02
N ALA A 130 8.86 -4.26 -6.20
CA ALA A 130 9.36 -5.31 -7.10
C ALA A 130 10.72 -5.87 -6.66
N ALA A 131 11.09 -7.06 -7.14
CA ALA A 131 12.42 -7.63 -6.96
C ALA A 131 12.95 -8.19 -8.27
N THR A 132 14.20 -7.87 -8.60
CA THR A 132 14.92 -8.39 -9.77
C THR A 132 16.30 -8.84 -9.34
N SER A 133 16.69 -10.09 -9.58
CA SER A 133 18.03 -10.63 -9.29
C SER A 133 18.67 -11.19 -10.56
N ASP A 134 20.00 -11.21 -10.64
CA ASP A 134 20.65 -11.94 -11.72
C ASP A 134 20.74 -13.43 -11.31
N ASP A 135 21.63 -13.81 -10.38
CA ASP A 135 21.85 -15.22 -10.01
C ASP A 135 21.18 -15.70 -8.69
N GLY A 136 20.32 -14.90 -8.06
CA GLY A 136 19.75 -15.18 -6.72
C GLY A 136 18.22 -15.20 -6.63
N ASP A 137 17.69 -15.62 -5.47
CA ASP A 137 16.25 -15.70 -5.23
C ASP A 137 15.60 -14.30 -5.19
N ALA A 138 14.62 -14.06 -6.06
CA ALA A 138 13.83 -12.83 -6.08
C ALA A 138 12.45 -12.99 -5.46
N LYS A 139 12.07 -12.03 -4.59
CA LYS A 139 10.77 -12.04 -3.94
C LYS A 139 10.11 -10.66 -3.93
N GLY A 140 8.94 -10.59 -4.54
CA GLY A 140 8.10 -9.40 -4.58
C GLY A 140 7.49 -9.05 -3.22
N GLY A 141 7.39 -7.75 -2.95
CA GLY A 141 6.77 -7.20 -1.75
C GLY A 141 5.25 -7.39 -1.74
N ILE A 142 4.67 -7.44 -0.55
CA ILE A 142 3.22 -7.63 -0.37
C ILE A 142 2.46 -6.32 -0.63
N GLY A 143 1.33 -6.40 -1.33
CA GLY A 143 0.42 -5.29 -1.52
C GLY A 143 -0.29 -4.89 -0.21
N GLY A 144 -0.39 -3.58 0.03
CA GLY A 144 -1.05 -3.02 1.21
C GLY A 144 -2.56 -3.30 1.24
N VAL A 145 -3.14 -3.32 2.44
CA VAL A 145 -4.59 -3.51 2.62
C VAL A 145 -5.36 -2.24 2.24
N GLY A 146 -6.49 -2.42 1.55
CA GLY A 146 -7.43 -1.37 1.16
C GLY A 146 -8.41 -1.00 2.27
N GLY A 147 -8.96 0.21 2.18
CA GLY A 147 -9.59 0.86 3.33
C GLY A 147 -11.04 0.54 3.55
N ASN A 148 -11.47 0.56 4.81
CA ASN A 148 -12.88 0.40 5.10
C ASN A 148 -13.72 1.58 4.58
N GLY A 149 -14.94 1.31 4.18
CA GLY A 149 -15.93 2.32 3.89
C GLY A 149 -16.43 3.00 5.16
N GLY A 150 -16.88 4.23 4.99
CA GLY A 150 -17.54 5.01 6.02
C GLY A 150 -18.92 4.50 6.42
N GLY A 151 -19.29 4.75 7.68
CA GLY A 151 -20.26 3.98 8.46
C GLY A 151 -21.59 3.64 7.77
N ILE A 152 -22.26 4.60 7.11
CA ILE A 152 -23.57 4.36 6.50
C ILE A 152 -23.46 3.97 5.01
N PHE A 153 -22.88 4.81 4.15
CA PHE A 153 -22.88 4.61 2.68
C PHE A 153 -21.50 4.40 2.05
N GLY A 154 -20.45 4.33 2.87
CA GLY A 154 -19.09 4.36 2.37
C GLY A 154 -18.65 3.05 1.72
N GLN A 155 -17.95 3.16 0.59
CA GLN A 155 -17.43 1.99 -0.13
C GLN A 155 -16.11 1.54 0.49
N GLY A 156 -15.88 0.24 0.52
CA GLY A 156 -14.55 -0.30 0.75
C GLY A 156 -13.58 0.08 -0.38
N GLY A 157 -12.31 0.03 -0.03
CA GLY A 157 -11.18 0.42 -0.83
C GLY A 157 -10.45 -0.76 -1.45
N LYS A 158 -9.86 -0.58 -2.64
CA LYS A 158 -9.15 -1.68 -3.33
C LYS A 158 -7.91 -2.08 -2.51
N GLY A 159 -7.59 -3.37 -2.40
CA GLY A 159 -6.24 -3.78 -2.00
C GLY A 159 -5.18 -3.30 -2.99
N GLY A 160 -3.95 -3.13 -2.51
CA GLY A 160 -2.78 -2.82 -3.36
C GLY A 160 -2.28 -4.10 -4.02
N ASN A 161 -1.69 -3.99 -5.21
CA ASN A 161 -1.15 -5.15 -5.90
C ASN A 161 0.16 -5.61 -5.25
N GLY A 162 0.46 -6.91 -5.32
CA GLY A 162 1.77 -7.45 -4.96
C GLY A 162 2.84 -7.03 -5.98
N GLY A 163 4.08 -6.89 -5.53
CA GLY A 163 5.21 -6.59 -6.41
C GLY A 163 5.62 -7.80 -7.25
N ALA A 164 6.08 -7.57 -8.47
CA ALA A 164 6.62 -8.63 -9.33
C ALA A 164 7.99 -9.15 -8.80
N ALA A 165 8.33 -10.38 -9.17
CA ALA A 165 9.65 -10.98 -8.97
C ALA A 165 10.23 -11.48 -10.30
N ASP A 166 11.53 -11.30 -10.50
CA ASP A 166 12.25 -11.60 -11.74
C ASP A 166 13.66 -12.09 -11.38
N ALA A 167 14.13 -13.23 -11.91
CA ALA A 167 15.53 -13.67 -11.74
C ALA A 167 16.08 -14.63 -12.80
N THR A 168 17.31 -14.41 -13.28
CA THR A 168 17.96 -15.32 -14.24
C THR A 168 18.25 -16.70 -13.63
N GLY A 169 18.87 -16.74 -12.44
CA GLY A 169 19.45 -17.96 -11.85
C GLY A 169 18.74 -18.59 -10.64
N GLY A 170 17.89 -17.84 -9.93
CA GLY A 170 17.34 -18.24 -8.62
C GLY A 170 15.82 -18.39 -8.55
N ASP A 171 15.32 -18.88 -7.42
CA ASP A 171 13.89 -19.14 -7.23
C ASP A 171 13.10 -17.83 -7.08
N VAL A 172 11.97 -17.71 -7.78
CA VAL A 172 11.19 -16.47 -7.85
C VAL A 172 9.80 -16.59 -7.25
N THR A 173 9.44 -15.64 -6.40
CA THR A 173 8.12 -15.57 -5.77
C THR A 173 7.51 -14.18 -5.89
N GLY A 174 6.44 -14.07 -6.67
CA GLY A 174 5.66 -12.84 -6.79
C GLY A 174 4.99 -12.46 -5.46
N GLY A 175 4.87 -11.16 -5.19
CA GLY A 175 4.26 -10.65 -3.98
C GLY A 175 2.76 -10.95 -3.92
N THR A 176 2.21 -11.20 -2.74
CA THR A 176 0.75 -11.39 -2.60
C THR A 176 0.01 -10.05 -2.71
N GLY A 177 -1.14 -10.05 -3.37
CA GLY A 177 -2.06 -8.91 -3.40
C GLY A 177 -2.68 -8.62 -2.04
N GLY A 178 -2.90 -7.34 -1.75
CA GLY A 178 -3.53 -6.87 -0.52
C GLY A 178 -5.03 -7.13 -0.49
N GLN A 179 -5.61 -7.24 0.71
CA GLN A 179 -7.05 -7.42 0.87
C GLN A 179 -7.81 -6.12 0.55
N GLY A 180 -9.00 -6.23 -0.02
CA GLY A 180 -9.93 -5.11 -0.16
C GLY A 180 -10.62 -4.78 1.17
N GLY A 181 -10.85 -3.50 1.43
CA GLY A 181 -11.52 -3.04 2.65
C GLY A 181 -13.03 -3.28 2.64
N SER A 182 -13.65 -3.38 3.82
CA SER A 182 -15.09 -3.63 3.95
C SER A 182 -15.91 -2.36 3.81
N GLY A 183 -17.08 -2.41 3.15
CA GLY A 183 -18.00 -1.28 3.04
C GLY A 183 -18.74 -0.96 4.35
N GLY A 184 -19.34 0.23 4.41
CA GLY A 184 -20.28 0.62 5.46
C GLY A 184 -21.65 -0.07 5.32
N PHE A 185 -22.61 0.31 6.17
CA PHE A 185 -23.92 -0.34 6.31
C PHE A 185 -24.69 -0.61 5.00
N ALA A 186 -24.59 0.27 4.00
CA ALA A 186 -25.13 0.13 2.65
C ALA A 186 -24.05 0.34 1.56
N GLY A 187 -22.78 0.21 1.93
CA GLY A 187 -21.63 0.40 1.05
C GLY A 187 -21.12 -0.93 0.49
N ARG A 188 -20.66 -0.92 -0.77
CA ARG A 188 -19.99 -2.08 -1.39
C ARG A 188 -18.64 -2.31 -0.71
N GLY A 189 -18.20 -3.56 -0.57
CA GLY A 189 -16.80 -3.87 -0.28
C GLY A 189 -15.87 -3.44 -1.41
N GLY A 190 -14.60 -3.20 -1.08
CA GLY A 190 -13.54 -2.89 -2.04
C GLY A 190 -12.95 -4.17 -2.61
N ASP A 191 -12.51 -4.14 -3.86
CA ASP A 191 -11.95 -5.32 -4.53
C ASP A 191 -10.54 -5.65 -3.98
N GLY A 192 -10.11 -6.91 -4.08
CA GLY A 192 -8.75 -7.33 -3.72
C GLY A 192 -7.69 -6.72 -4.65
N GLY A 193 -6.46 -6.64 -4.16
CA GLY A 193 -5.26 -6.40 -4.96
C GLY A 193 -4.85 -7.66 -5.71
N ASP A 194 -4.24 -7.51 -6.87
CA ASP A 194 -3.78 -8.63 -7.68
C ASP A 194 -2.42 -9.14 -7.16
N GLY A 195 -2.14 -10.43 -7.30
CA GLY A 195 -0.82 -10.99 -7.02
C GLY A 195 0.21 -10.52 -8.05
N GLY A 196 1.46 -10.35 -7.62
CA GLY A 196 2.57 -10.02 -8.50
C GLY A 196 3.02 -11.22 -9.32
N ASP A 197 3.45 -10.98 -10.55
CA ASP A 197 4.00 -12.00 -11.45
C ASP A 197 5.37 -12.51 -10.95
N ALA A 198 5.78 -13.69 -11.41
CA ALA A 198 7.07 -14.29 -11.09
C ALA A 198 7.73 -14.88 -12.35
N ASP A 199 8.88 -14.33 -12.75
CA ASP A 199 9.61 -14.72 -13.96
C ASP A 199 11.02 -15.21 -13.65
N SER A 200 11.51 -16.21 -14.38
CA SER A 200 12.88 -16.70 -14.23
C SER A 200 13.38 -17.45 -15.45
N GLU A 201 14.66 -17.36 -15.77
CA GLU A 201 15.24 -18.19 -16.85
C GLU A 201 15.51 -19.64 -16.38
N SER A 202 15.81 -19.89 -15.10
CA SER A 202 16.27 -21.22 -14.65
C SER A 202 15.88 -21.69 -13.24
N GLY A 203 15.26 -20.85 -12.40
CA GLY A 203 14.78 -21.22 -11.06
C GLY A 203 13.30 -21.62 -10.98
N ASP A 204 12.83 -22.06 -9.80
CA ASP A 204 11.41 -22.38 -9.58
C ASP A 204 10.57 -21.09 -9.54
N LYS A 205 9.41 -21.10 -10.23
CA LYS A 205 8.53 -19.92 -10.39
C LYS A 205 7.24 -20.04 -9.59
N THR A 206 6.96 -19.07 -8.72
CA THR A 206 5.72 -19.00 -7.94
C THR A 206 5.07 -17.63 -8.05
N GLY A 207 4.04 -17.51 -8.89
CA GLY A 207 3.20 -16.31 -8.97
C GLY A 207 2.53 -15.98 -7.62
N GLY A 208 2.37 -14.69 -7.34
CA GLY A 208 1.79 -14.21 -6.09
C GLY A 208 0.29 -14.54 -5.96
N ALA A 209 -0.18 -14.84 -4.75
CA ALA A 209 -1.61 -15.02 -4.53
C ALA A 209 -2.37 -13.68 -4.64
N GLY A 210 -3.54 -13.70 -5.29
CA GLY A 210 -4.47 -12.56 -5.29
C GLY A 210 -5.06 -12.29 -3.91
N GLY A 211 -5.35 -11.03 -3.62
CA GLY A 211 -5.95 -10.57 -2.38
C GLY A 211 -7.47 -10.83 -2.33
N ALA A 212 -7.99 -11.11 -1.14
CA ALA A 212 -9.43 -11.28 -0.94
C ALA A 212 -10.21 -9.98 -1.15
N GLY A 213 -11.41 -10.07 -1.70
CA GLY A 213 -12.36 -8.96 -1.77
C GLY A 213 -12.96 -8.62 -0.41
N GLY A 214 -13.19 -7.33 -0.16
CA GLY A 214 -13.79 -6.83 1.08
C GLY A 214 -15.28 -7.12 1.21
N SER A 215 -15.78 -7.19 2.45
CA SER A 215 -17.21 -7.43 2.71
C SER A 215 -18.07 -6.22 2.38
N GLY A 216 -19.30 -6.44 1.91
CA GLY A 216 -20.30 -5.38 1.69
C GLY A 216 -21.27 -5.24 2.87
N GLY A 217 -21.90 -4.08 2.96
CA GLY A 217 -23.00 -3.82 3.90
C GLY A 217 -24.31 -4.55 3.56
N LEU A 218 -25.34 -4.30 4.37
CA LEU A 218 -26.70 -4.80 4.18
C LEU A 218 -27.25 -4.40 2.79
N GLY A 219 -27.43 -5.39 1.93
CA GLY A 219 -27.94 -5.20 0.56
C GLY A 219 -26.91 -4.66 -0.43
N ALA A 220 -25.65 -4.50 -0.03
CA ALA A 220 -24.55 -4.12 -0.91
C ALA A 220 -23.68 -5.34 -1.28
N GLY A 221 -23.03 -5.30 -2.44
CA GLY A 221 -22.13 -6.37 -2.89
C GLY A 221 -20.80 -6.37 -2.14
N SER A 222 -20.11 -7.52 -2.13
CA SER A 222 -18.70 -7.59 -1.78
C SER A 222 -17.82 -6.96 -2.89
N GLY A 223 -16.54 -6.77 -2.56
CA GLY A 223 -15.50 -6.67 -3.57
C GLY A 223 -15.30 -8.01 -4.30
N SER A 224 -14.71 -7.98 -5.48
CA SER A 224 -14.12 -9.17 -6.11
C SER A 224 -12.79 -9.52 -5.46
N GLU A 225 -12.38 -10.78 -5.56
CA GLU A 225 -10.99 -11.18 -5.31
C GLU A 225 -10.09 -10.63 -6.42
N GLY A 226 -8.80 -10.41 -6.11
CA GLY A 226 -7.78 -10.08 -7.10
C GLY A 226 -7.29 -11.33 -7.84
N SER A 227 -6.69 -11.16 -9.02
CA SER A 227 -6.12 -12.30 -9.75
C SER A 227 -4.87 -12.84 -9.07
N GLN A 228 -4.56 -14.12 -9.29
CA GLN A 228 -3.22 -14.65 -9.04
C GLN A 228 -2.24 -13.99 -10.02
N GLY A 229 -1.00 -13.81 -9.59
CA GLY A 229 0.12 -13.45 -10.46
C GLY A 229 0.43 -14.60 -11.41
N SER A 230 0.85 -14.25 -12.62
CA SER A 230 1.27 -15.21 -13.63
C SER A 230 2.69 -15.71 -13.37
N VAL A 231 3.01 -16.84 -14.00
CA VAL A 231 4.39 -17.30 -14.20
C VAL A 231 4.64 -17.34 -15.70
N SER A 232 5.74 -16.73 -16.13
CA SER A 232 6.21 -16.82 -17.52
C SER A 232 6.97 -18.14 -17.65
N ASP A 233 6.49 -19.07 -18.47
CA ASP A 233 7.33 -20.18 -18.93
C ASP A 233 8.00 -19.75 -20.24
N ASP A 234 9.27 -19.35 -20.16
CA ASP A 234 10.14 -19.29 -21.34
C ASP A 234 10.39 -20.72 -21.84
N SER A 235 9.49 -21.18 -22.70
CA SER A 235 9.59 -22.45 -23.39
C SER A 235 10.48 -22.31 -24.63
N ASP A 236 11.67 -22.92 -24.57
CA ASP A 236 12.64 -23.10 -25.68
C ASP A 236 12.02 -23.52 -27.04
#